data_AF-A0A250IEC9-F1
#
_entry.id   AF-A0A250IEC9-F1
#
_cell.length_a   1.000
_cell.length_b   1.000
_cell.length_c   1.000
_cell.angle_alpha   90.00
_cell.angle_beta   90.00
_cell.angle_gamma   90.00
#
_symmetry.space_group_name_H-M   'P 1'
#
loop_
_entity.id
_entity.type
_entity.pdbx_description
1 polymer ?
#
loop_
_entity_poly.entity_id
_entity_poly.type
_entity_poly.pdbx_seq_one_letter_code
_entity_poly.pdbx_strand_id
1 'polypeptide(L)'
;MVRGWMLGLLLLVAVAGTPARAGFPPSVAGLTQRSVLAGADSLQLKLWAYLARGDIAGALVMYEAQTGQAPPAWLLELQSAYVVANQVAGRCQQVARTIHTAFDKLGRAPEYIAFKTNQQHPYMVFDLGNGKQASVTRNGYHVAVKLGDLIYDAYTGPLGMRLSDYLSRLHAKQGVIWEQVKTP
;
A
#
# COMPACT_ATOMS: atom_id res chain seq x y z
N MET A 1 -90.56 -7.71 -50.43
CA MET A 1 -90.80 -9.15 -50.17
C MET A 1 -89.48 -9.84 -50.46
N VAL A 2 -88.75 -10.50 -49.56
CA VAL A 2 -89.10 -11.50 -48.54
C VAL A 2 -88.12 -11.42 -47.34
N ARG A 3 -88.60 -11.89 -46.18
CA ARG A 3 -88.01 -12.00 -44.83
C ARG A 3 -86.97 -13.13 -44.67
N GLY A 4 -86.14 -13.02 -43.62
CA GLY A 4 -85.43 -14.13 -42.94
C GLY A 4 -84.21 -13.61 -42.17
N TRP A 5 -84.28 -13.17 -40.91
CA TRP A 5 -84.24 -13.90 -39.61
C TRP A 5 -83.17 -15.02 -39.47
N MET A 6 -82.13 -14.68 -38.69
CA MET A 6 -81.69 -15.32 -37.43
C MET A 6 -80.36 -16.11 -37.34
N LEU A 7 -79.60 -15.76 -36.27
CA LEU A 7 -78.47 -16.42 -35.58
C LEU A 7 -77.19 -16.71 -36.39
N GLY A 8 -75.96 -16.44 -35.96
CA GLY A 8 -75.41 -16.07 -34.66
C GLY A 8 -74.13 -16.88 -34.45
N LEU A 9 -72.98 -16.23 -34.22
CA LEU A 9 -71.87 -16.73 -33.37
C LEU A 9 -70.80 -15.64 -33.25
N LEU A 10 -70.62 -15.11 -32.03
CA LEU A 10 -69.44 -14.34 -31.63
C LEU A 10 -68.26 -15.30 -31.48
N LEU A 11 -67.14 -15.01 -32.15
CA LEU A 11 -65.83 -15.61 -31.85
C LEU A 11 -64.90 -14.47 -31.42
N LEU A 12 -64.71 -14.35 -30.10
CA LEU A 12 -63.69 -13.53 -29.47
C LEU A 12 -62.35 -14.27 -29.56
N VAL A 13 -61.46 -13.81 -30.43
CA VAL A 13 -60.05 -14.25 -30.45
C VAL A 13 -59.29 -13.41 -29.43
N ALA A 14 -58.94 -14.02 -28.30
CA ALA A 14 -58.05 -13.43 -27.31
C ALA A 14 -56.60 -13.52 -27.82
N VAL A 15 -56.00 -12.37 -28.17
CA VAL A 15 -54.57 -12.25 -28.42
C VAL A 15 -53.85 -12.28 -27.07
N ALA A 16 -53.12 -13.35 -26.80
CA ALA A 16 -52.24 -13.46 -25.65
C ALA A 16 -51.03 -12.53 -25.85
N GLY A 17 -51.06 -11.36 -25.21
CA GLY A 17 -49.88 -10.51 -25.06
C GLY A 17 -48.89 -11.18 -24.10
N THR A 18 -47.71 -11.52 -24.60
CA THR A 18 -46.55 -11.85 -23.77
C THR A 18 -46.18 -10.63 -22.91
N PRO A 19 -46.09 -10.73 -21.58
CA PRO A 19 -45.56 -9.64 -20.78
C PRO A 19 -44.07 -9.51 -21.09
N ALA A 20 -43.69 -8.39 -21.70
CA ALA A 20 -42.30 -7.97 -21.73
C ALA A 20 -41.83 -7.84 -20.28
N ARG A 21 -40.96 -8.76 -19.87
CA ARG A 21 -40.29 -8.74 -18.57
C ARG A 21 -39.42 -7.48 -18.55
N ALA A 22 -39.87 -6.45 -17.86
CA ALA A 22 -39.06 -5.28 -17.57
C ALA A 22 -37.79 -5.78 -16.85
N GLY A 23 -36.66 -5.79 -17.55
CA GLY A 23 -35.37 -6.01 -16.94
C GLY A 23 -35.15 -4.87 -15.94
N PHE A 24 -34.99 -5.22 -14.67
CA PHE A 24 -34.57 -4.27 -13.66
C PHE A 24 -33.29 -3.57 -14.16
N PRO A 25 -33.21 -2.23 -14.14
CA PRO A 25 -31.94 -1.57 -14.39
C PRO A 25 -30.91 -2.11 -13.39
N PRO A 26 -29.63 -2.30 -13.79
CA PRO A 26 -28.59 -2.64 -12.83
C PRO A 26 -28.66 -1.64 -11.68
N SER A 27 -28.75 -2.15 -10.46
CA SER A 27 -28.91 -1.34 -9.27
C SER A 27 -27.80 -0.28 -9.22
N VAL A 28 -28.18 0.98 -8.97
CA VAL A 28 -27.26 2.12 -8.85
C VAL A 28 -26.12 1.82 -7.86
N ALA A 29 -26.39 0.99 -6.86
CA ALA A 29 -25.40 0.45 -5.92
C ALA A 29 -24.23 -0.31 -6.58
N GLY A 30 -24.49 -1.09 -7.64
CA GLY A 30 -23.44 -1.81 -8.36
C GLY A 30 -22.54 -0.89 -9.20
N LEU A 31 -23.10 0.21 -9.70
CA LEU A 31 -22.36 1.21 -10.48
C LEU A 31 -21.50 2.11 -9.59
N THR A 32 -22.02 2.54 -8.43
CA THR A 32 -21.25 3.31 -7.45
C THR A 32 -20.13 2.47 -6.84
N GLN A 33 -20.39 1.22 -6.47
CA GLN A 33 -19.39 0.34 -5.88
C GLN A 33 -18.26 0.00 -6.86
N ARG A 34 -18.55 -0.28 -8.13
CA ARG A 34 -17.51 -0.46 -9.17
C ARG A 34 -16.70 0.80 -9.42
N SER A 35 -17.34 1.97 -9.41
CA SER A 35 -16.66 3.25 -9.61
C SER A 35 -15.76 3.63 -8.43
N VAL A 36 -16.19 3.33 -7.20
CA VAL A 36 -15.39 3.53 -5.99
C VAL A 36 -14.20 2.56 -5.95
N LEU A 37 -14.40 1.29 -6.31
CA LEU A 37 -13.30 0.31 -6.41
C LEU A 37 -12.29 0.69 -7.50
N ALA A 38 -12.76 1.01 -8.70
CA ALA A 38 -11.88 1.48 -9.79
C ALA A 38 -11.17 2.81 -9.43
N GLY A 39 -11.85 3.70 -8.70
CA GLY A 39 -11.27 4.92 -8.16
C GLY A 39 -10.19 4.65 -7.11
N ALA A 40 -10.42 3.72 -6.18
CA ALA A 40 -9.48 3.30 -5.15
C ALA A 40 -8.21 2.67 -5.75
N ASP A 41 -8.37 1.79 -6.75
CA ASP A 41 -7.25 1.19 -7.47
C ASP A 41 -6.43 2.26 -8.20
N SER A 42 -7.10 3.26 -8.79
CA SER A 42 -6.43 4.39 -9.45
C SER A 42 -5.71 5.32 -8.46
N LEU A 43 -6.28 5.54 -7.27
CA LEU A 43 -5.70 6.37 -6.22
C LEU A 43 -4.47 5.70 -5.61
N GLN A 44 -4.57 4.41 -5.28
CA GLN A 44 -3.47 3.63 -4.71
C GLN A 44 -2.30 3.54 -5.69
N LEU A 45 -2.57 3.35 -6.98
CA LEU A 45 -1.55 3.35 -8.02
C LEU A 45 -0.86 4.71 -8.16
N LYS A 46 -1.63 5.82 -8.18
CA LYS A 46 -1.05 7.17 -8.20
C LYS A 46 -0.20 7.41 -6.95
N LEU A 47 -0.71 7.05 -5.78
CA LEU A 47 0.01 7.21 -4.51
C LEU A 47 1.32 6.44 -4.52
N TRP A 48 1.29 5.19 -4.98
CA TRP A 48 2.49 4.39 -5.19
C TRP A 48 3.47 5.04 -6.16
N ALA A 49 3.01 5.62 -7.27
CA ALA A 49 3.89 6.27 -8.24
C ALA A 49 4.66 7.49 -7.67
N TYR A 50 4.06 8.22 -6.73
CA TYR A 50 4.77 9.27 -5.99
C TYR A 50 5.79 8.68 -5.00
N LEU A 51 5.36 7.70 -4.19
CA LEU A 51 6.21 7.08 -3.17
C LEU A 51 7.38 6.31 -3.77
N ALA A 52 7.20 5.64 -4.90
CA ALA A 52 8.26 4.93 -5.62
C ALA A 52 9.37 5.88 -6.14
N ARG A 53 9.06 7.17 -6.30
CA ARG A 53 10.04 8.23 -6.63
C ARG A 53 10.59 8.95 -5.40
N GLY A 54 10.23 8.49 -4.21
CA GLY A 54 10.60 9.11 -2.94
C GLY A 54 9.86 10.41 -2.63
N ASP A 55 8.84 10.77 -3.42
CA ASP A 55 8.13 12.05 -3.31
C ASP A 55 6.92 11.93 -2.37
N ILE A 56 7.19 11.83 -1.07
CA ILE A 56 6.14 11.73 -0.05
C ILE A 56 5.32 13.03 0.03
N ALA A 57 5.95 14.19 -0.13
CA ALA A 57 5.25 15.47 -0.11
C ALA A 57 4.24 15.57 -1.28
N GLY A 58 4.66 15.21 -2.49
CA GLY A 58 3.77 15.12 -3.64
C GLY A 58 2.67 14.07 -3.46
N ALA A 59 2.95 12.95 -2.79
CA ALA A 59 1.94 11.94 -2.44
C ALA A 59 0.83 12.50 -1.55
N LEU A 60 1.18 13.31 -0.53
CA LEU A 60 0.23 13.97 0.37
C LEU A 60 -0.67 14.95 -0.39
N VAL A 61 -0.07 15.84 -1.19
CA VAL A 61 -0.80 16.84 -2.00
C VAL A 61 -1.71 16.16 -3.03
N MET A 62 -1.21 15.10 -3.68
CA MET A 62 -1.99 14.33 -4.64
C MET A 62 -3.20 13.68 -3.97
N TYR A 63 -3.03 13.12 -2.76
CA TYR A 63 -4.14 12.51 -2.01
C TYR A 63 -5.23 13.54 -1.70
N GLU A 64 -4.86 14.71 -1.17
CA GLU A 64 -5.82 15.78 -0.86
C GLU A 64 -6.55 16.25 -2.12
N ALA A 65 -5.82 16.47 -3.22
CA ALA A 65 -6.39 16.95 -4.47
C ALA A 65 -7.35 15.93 -5.11
N GLN A 66 -7.10 14.62 -4.98
CA GLN A 66 -7.94 13.58 -5.57
C GLN A 66 -9.15 13.22 -4.69
N THR A 67 -9.04 13.33 -3.37
CA THR A 67 -10.07 12.87 -2.42
C THR A 67 -10.88 14.01 -1.80
N GLY A 68 -10.35 15.23 -1.78
CA GLY A 68 -10.90 16.34 -1.00
C GLY A 68 -10.77 16.16 0.52
N GLN A 69 -9.97 15.18 0.98
CA GLN A 69 -9.78 14.84 2.39
C GLN A 69 -8.33 15.04 2.82
N ALA A 70 -8.13 15.29 4.11
CA ALA A 70 -6.79 15.29 4.70
C ALA A 70 -6.10 13.93 4.49
N PRO A 71 -4.75 13.90 4.33
CA PRO A 71 -4.01 12.66 4.16
C PRO A 71 -4.19 11.74 5.36
N PRO A 72 -4.26 10.42 5.14
CA PRO A 72 -4.45 9.48 6.23
C PRO A 72 -3.22 9.45 7.13
N ALA A 73 -3.42 9.18 8.42
CA ALA A 73 -2.36 9.20 9.43
C ALA A 73 -1.14 8.36 9.05
N TRP A 74 -1.35 7.16 8.49
CA TRP A 74 -0.25 6.26 8.09
C TRP A 74 0.68 6.89 7.04
N LEU A 75 0.18 7.78 6.18
CA LEU A 75 0.98 8.44 5.13
C LEU A 75 1.82 9.57 5.72
N LEU A 76 1.28 10.30 6.70
CA LEU A 76 2.01 11.29 7.49
C LEU A 76 3.07 10.60 8.37
N GLU A 77 2.73 9.46 8.96
CA GLU A 77 3.68 8.65 9.73
C GLU A 77 4.82 8.14 8.86
N LEU A 78 4.52 7.70 7.63
CA LEU A 78 5.55 7.31 6.65
C LEU A 78 6.54 8.46 6.38
N GLN A 79 6.06 9.70 6.24
CA GLN A 79 6.94 10.86 6.12
C GLN A 79 7.84 10.99 7.34
N SER A 80 7.27 10.87 8.54
CA SER A 80 8.01 10.99 9.79
C SER A 80 9.06 9.87 9.96
N ALA A 81 8.81 8.66 9.44
CA ALA A 81 9.72 7.52 9.55
C ALA A 81 11.12 7.83 8.98
N TYR A 82 11.21 8.71 7.98
CA TYR A 82 12.46 9.05 7.30
C TYR A 82 13.14 10.34 7.78
N VAL A 83 12.63 11.00 8.83
CA VAL A 83 13.28 12.20 9.37
C VAL A 83 14.57 11.83 10.09
N VAL A 84 15.56 12.74 10.06
CA VAL A 84 16.89 12.54 10.69
C VAL A 84 16.79 12.20 12.18
N ALA A 85 15.78 12.68 12.90
CA ALA A 85 15.58 12.35 14.31
C ALA A 85 15.34 10.84 14.58
N ASN A 86 14.94 10.07 13.55
CA ASN A 86 14.80 8.62 13.62
C ASN A 86 16.09 7.86 13.29
N GLN A 87 17.15 8.54 12.86
CA GLN A 87 18.48 7.98 12.59
C GLN A 87 19.29 7.81 13.88
N VAL A 88 18.69 7.13 14.86
CA VAL A 88 19.28 6.91 16.18
C VAL A 88 19.03 5.48 16.66
N ALA A 89 19.97 4.97 17.47
CA ALA A 89 19.88 3.63 18.04
C ALA A 89 18.59 3.44 18.86
N GLY A 90 17.92 2.30 18.68
CA GLY A 90 16.70 1.92 19.40
C GLY A 90 15.39 2.30 18.71
N ARG A 91 15.39 3.07 17.61
CA ARG A 91 14.17 3.43 16.88
C ARG A 91 13.77 2.46 15.77
N CYS A 92 14.70 1.58 15.35
CA CYS A 92 14.52 0.75 14.15
C CYS A 92 13.23 -0.07 14.12
N GLN A 93 12.81 -0.66 15.24
CA GLN A 93 11.58 -1.45 15.29
C GLN A 93 10.32 -0.60 15.05
N GLN A 94 10.27 0.61 15.61
CA GLN A 94 9.15 1.53 15.41
C GLN A 94 9.10 1.99 13.95
N VAL A 95 10.24 2.43 13.41
CA VAL A 95 10.38 2.86 12.02
C VAL A 95 9.98 1.73 11.06
N ALA A 96 10.46 0.50 11.29
CA ALA A 96 10.13 -0.64 10.47
C ALA A 96 8.61 -0.93 10.48
N ARG A 97 7.95 -0.87 11.65
CA ARG A 97 6.49 -1.03 11.72
C ARG A 97 5.74 0.01 10.90
N THR A 98 6.15 1.28 10.99
CA THR A 98 5.54 2.37 10.23
C THR A 98 5.69 2.17 8.73
N ILE A 99 6.90 1.88 8.25
CA ILE A 99 7.18 1.66 6.83
C ILE A 99 6.41 0.44 6.31
N HIS A 100 6.43 -0.67 7.05
CA HIS A 100 5.71 -1.89 6.69
C HIS A 100 4.21 -1.63 6.60
N THR A 101 3.63 -0.92 7.57
CA THR A 101 2.21 -0.57 7.56
C THR A 101 1.85 0.26 6.34
N ALA A 102 2.68 1.24 5.96
CA ALA A 102 2.42 2.05 4.79
C ALA A 102 2.43 1.22 3.49
N PHE A 103 3.41 0.32 3.32
CA PHE A 103 3.45 -0.58 2.16
C PHE A 103 2.29 -1.57 2.12
N ASP A 104 1.89 -2.11 3.26
CA ASP A 104 0.69 -2.96 3.37
C ASP A 104 -0.58 -2.21 2.95
N LYS A 105 -0.77 -0.96 3.42
CA LYS A 105 -1.88 -0.08 2.98
C LYS A 105 -1.86 0.25 1.49
N LEU A 106 -0.70 0.14 0.85
CA LEU A 106 -0.52 0.29 -0.60
C LEU A 106 -0.69 -1.02 -1.37
N GLY A 107 -1.14 -2.10 -0.71
CA GLY A 107 -1.34 -3.40 -1.34
C GLY A 107 -0.04 -4.06 -1.77
N ARG A 108 1.08 -3.65 -1.17
CA ARG A 108 2.40 -4.24 -1.42
C ARG A 108 2.64 -5.37 -0.41
N ALA A 109 3.63 -6.21 -0.71
CA ALA A 109 4.05 -7.30 0.17
C ALA A 109 5.41 -6.96 0.82
N PRO A 110 5.45 -6.08 1.84
CA PRO A 110 6.66 -5.81 2.59
C PRO A 110 7.05 -7.01 3.48
N GLU A 111 8.34 -7.13 3.75
CA GLU A 111 8.92 -8.15 4.63
C GLU A 111 9.77 -7.48 5.70
N TYR A 112 9.75 -7.97 6.94
CA TYR A 112 10.76 -7.55 7.93
C TYR A 112 12.04 -8.35 7.73
N ILE A 113 13.18 -7.65 7.69
CA ILE A 113 14.51 -8.27 7.69
C ILE A 113 15.24 -7.85 8.96
N ALA A 114 15.61 -8.83 9.77
CA ALA A 114 16.43 -8.63 10.95
C ALA A 114 17.90 -8.79 10.59
N PHE A 115 18.72 -7.86 11.07
CA PHE A 115 20.17 -7.88 11.03
C PHE A 115 20.70 -8.11 12.43
N LYS A 116 21.65 -9.04 12.56
CA LYS A 116 22.22 -9.45 13.83
C LYS A 116 23.73 -9.43 13.80
N THR A 117 24.33 -8.92 14.86
CA THR A 117 25.75 -9.12 15.17
C THR A 117 25.94 -10.40 15.95
N ASN A 118 27.16 -10.94 15.99
CA ASN A 118 27.48 -11.91 17.04
C ASN A 118 27.64 -11.23 18.41
N GLN A 119 27.28 -11.96 19.47
CA GLN A 119 26.99 -11.38 20.79
C GLN A 119 28.20 -10.78 21.51
N GLN A 120 29.43 -10.99 21.02
CA GLN A 120 30.64 -10.46 21.65
C GLN A 120 30.79 -8.94 21.47
N HIS A 121 30.26 -8.37 20.38
CA HIS A 121 30.32 -6.93 20.11
C HIS A 121 29.01 -6.43 19.47
N PRO A 122 28.02 -6.01 20.27
CA PRO A 122 26.64 -5.77 19.84
C PRO A 122 26.42 -4.43 19.13
N TYR A 123 27.46 -3.81 18.56
CA TYR A 123 27.34 -2.50 17.94
C TYR A 123 27.26 -2.63 16.42
N MET A 124 26.25 -1.99 15.83
CA MET A 124 26.23 -1.75 14.39
C MET A 124 26.25 -0.27 14.09
N VAL A 125 26.97 0.09 13.03
CA VAL A 125 27.04 1.43 12.48
C VAL A 125 26.66 1.41 11.02
N PHE A 126 26.09 2.50 10.53
CA PHE A 126 25.73 2.68 9.13
C PHE A 126 26.54 3.82 8.53
N ASP A 127 27.17 3.59 7.39
CA ASP A 127 27.82 4.64 6.61
C ASP A 127 26.78 5.48 5.85
N LEU A 128 26.75 6.79 6.14
CA LEU A 128 25.82 7.73 5.52
C LEU A 128 26.26 8.17 4.11
N GLY A 129 27.41 7.70 3.62
CA GLY A 129 27.95 8.02 2.28
C GLY A 129 28.58 9.41 2.17
N ASN A 130 28.57 10.20 3.25
CA ASN A 130 29.23 11.50 3.36
C ASN A 130 30.50 11.43 4.25
N GLY A 131 31.02 10.23 4.46
CA GLY A 131 32.14 9.96 5.36
C GLY A 131 31.78 9.94 6.85
N LYS A 132 30.51 10.17 7.21
CA LYS A 132 30.01 10.04 8.59
C LYS A 132 29.35 8.69 8.80
N GLN A 133 29.44 8.21 10.04
CA GLN A 133 28.77 7.00 10.48
C GLN A 133 27.71 7.34 11.53
N ALA A 134 26.59 6.62 11.48
CA ALA A 134 25.53 6.69 12.48
C ALA A 134 25.43 5.37 13.26
N SER A 135 25.17 5.45 14.57
CA SER A 135 24.94 4.26 15.38
C SER A 135 23.53 3.71 15.13
N VAL A 136 23.47 2.48 14.61
CA VAL A 136 22.22 1.79 14.27
C VAL A 136 21.65 1.07 15.47
N THR A 137 22.51 0.34 16.20
CA THR A 137 22.12 -0.37 17.41
C THR A 137 23.27 -0.51 18.39
N ARG A 138 22.91 -0.71 19.66
CA ARG A 138 23.83 -1.01 20.77
C ARG A 138 23.62 -2.41 21.36
N ASN A 139 22.60 -3.14 20.91
CA ASN A 139 22.24 -4.47 21.42
C ASN A 139 22.42 -5.59 20.37
N GLY A 140 22.99 -5.26 19.21
CA GLY A 140 23.33 -6.21 18.17
C GLY A 140 22.16 -6.62 17.30
N TYR A 141 21.00 -5.98 17.47
CA TYR A 141 19.79 -6.23 16.71
C TYR A 141 19.33 -4.96 16.00
N HIS A 142 19.08 -5.08 14.70
CA HIS A 142 18.48 -4.05 13.86
C HIS A 142 17.43 -4.69 12.95
N VAL A 143 16.39 -3.96 12.61
CA VAL A 143 15.36 -4.43 11.68
C VAL A 143 15.01 -3.32 10.70
N ALA A 144 14.84 -3.73 9.45
CA ALA A 144 14.40 -2.87 8.35
C ALA A 144 13.26 -3.56 7.59
N VAL A 145 12.67 -2.85 6.62
CA VAL A 145 11.64 -3.37 5.74
C VAL A 145 12.23 -3.64 4.38
N LYS A 146 12.00 -4.83 3.83
CA LYS A 146 12.33 -5.18 2.46
C LYS A 146 11.08 -5.14 1.60
N LEU A 147 11.19 -4.57 0.41
CA LEU A 147 10.16 -4.65 -0.63
C LEU A 147 10.85 -4.90 -1.98
N GLY A 148 10.65 -6.08 -2.53
CA GLY A 148 11.47 -6.55 -3.66
C GLY A 148 12.94 -6.65 -3.25
N ASP A 149 13.82 -5.98 -3.99
CA ASP A 149 15.28 -5.93 -3.75
C ASP A 149 15.73 -4.73 -2.89
N LEU A 150 14.78 -3.87 -2.49
CA LEU A 150 15.06 -2.63 -1.77
C LEU A 150 14.81 -2.80 -0.28
N ILE A 151 15.71 -2.24 0.52
CA ILE A 151 15.65 -2.08 1.97
C ILE A 151 15.25 -0.65 2.29
N TYR A 152 14.31 -0.51 3.22
CA TYR A 152 13.74 0.73 3.71
C TYR A 152 13.89 0.78 5.24
N ASP A 153 14.50 1.84 5.71
CA ASP A 153 14.68 2.20 7.11
C ASP A 153 14.90 3.73 7.23
N ALA A 154 15.25 4.21 8.43
CA ALA A 154 15.49 5.63 8.65
C ALA A 154 16.73 6.19 7.90
N TYR A 155 17.68 5.33 7.49
CA TYR A 155 18.96 5.72 6.90
C TYR A 155 18.96 5.70 5.37
N THR A 156 18.14 4.84 4.78
CA THR A 156 17.98 4.67 3.33
C THR A 156 17.03 5.70 2.72
N GLY A 157 16.15 6.28 3.54
CA GLY A 157 15.19 7.28 3.09
C GLY A 157 14.08 6.66 2.21
N PRO A 158 13.24 7.51 1.60
CA PRO A 158 12.02 7.05 0.93
C PRO A 158 12.27 6.33 -0.41
N LEU A 159 13.47 6.45 -0.98
CA LEU A 159 13.87 5.69 -2.17
C LEU A 159 14.30 4.26 -1.85
N GLY A 160 14.58 3.96 -0.58
CA GLY A 160 15.20 2.71 -0.17
C GLY A 160 16.61 2.54 -0.75
N MET A 161 17.16 1.36 -0.54
CA MET A 161 18.51 1.00 -0.99
C MET A 161 18.56 -0.48 -1.37
N ARG A 162 19.29 -0.85 -2.43
CA ARG A 162 19.45 -2.28 -2.77
C ARG A 162 20.08 -3.02 -1.59
N LEU A 163 19.65 -4.27 -1.34
CA LEU A 163 20.18 -5.07 -0.24
C LEU A 163 21.72 -5.18 -0.26
N SER A 164 22.33 -5.34 -1.43
CA SER A 164 23.80 -5.37 -1.59
C SER A 164 24.47 -4.10 -1.07
N ASP A 165 23.92 -2.94 -1.46
CA ASP A 165 24.47 -1.63 -1.12
C ASP A 165 24.23 -1.34 0.36
N TYR A 166 23.08 -1.78 0.88
CA TYR A 166 22.73 -1.69 2.29
C TYR A 166 23.73 -2.46 3.16
N LEU A 167 24.01 -3.72 2.81
CA LEU A 167 24.99 -4.55 3.51
C LEU A 167 26.42 -4.00 3.38
N SER A 168 26.74 -3.32 2.28
CA SER A 168 28.05 -2.67 2.12
C SER A 168 28.25 -1.47 3.06
N ARG A 169 27.17 -0.86 3.56
CA ARG A 169 27.19 0.31 4.46
C ARG A 169 26.90 -0.04 5.92
N LEU A 170 26.33 -1.21 6.17
CA LEU A 170 26.03 -1.69 7.51
C LEU A 170 27.24 -2.47 8.05
N HIS A 171 27.88 -1.94 9.08
CA HIS A 171 29.10 -2.49 9.64
C HIS A 171 28.92 -2.94 11.09
N ALA A 172 29.54 -4.07 11.39
CA ALA A 172 29.74 -4.58 12.74
C ALA A 172 31.14 -5.20 12.83
N LYS A 173 31.72 -5.23 14.04
CA LYS A 173 33.11 -5.65 14.24
C LYS A 173 33.42 -7.05 13.71
N GLN A 174 32.44 -7.97 13.77
CA GLN A 174 32.60 -9.35 13.32
C GLN A 174 31.62 -9.70 12.18
N GLY A 175 31.17 -8.68 11.43
CA GLY A 175 30.19 -8.84 10.35
C GLY A 175 28.73 -8.90 10.84
N VAL A 176 27.84 -8.91 9.87
CA VAL A 176 26.38 -8.88 10.06
C VAL A 176 25.77 -10.09 9.35
N ILE A 177 24.93 -10.84 10.06
CA ILE A 177 24.05 -11.84 9.48
C ILE A 177 22.64 -11.28 9.38
N TRP A 178 21.82 -11.79 8.46
CA TRP A 178 20.45 -11.32 8.30
C TRP A 178 19.49 -12.47 8.00
N GLU A 179 18.24 -12.29 8.40
CA GLU A 179 17.15 -13.24 8.17
C GLU A 179 15.81 -12.50 8.02
N GLN A 180 14.87 -13.10 7.31
CA GLN A 180 13.49 -12.63 7.30
C GLN A 180 12.81 -13.01 8.61
N VAL A 181 12.10 -12.06 9.22
CA VAL A 181 11.36 -12.26 10.47
C VAL A 181 9.89 -11.90 10.30
N LYS A 182 9.02 -12.48 11.13
CA LYS A 182 7.58 -12.18 11.11
C LYS A 182 7.26 -10.86 11.81
N THR A 183 8.06 -10.50 12.80
CA THR A 183 7.86 -9.33 13.65
C THR A 183 9.19 -8.63 13.90
N PRO A 184 9.19 -7.29 13.96
CA PRO A 184 10.39 -6.50 14.21
C PRO A 184 10.86 -6.54 15.66
#